data_AF-A0A661WNG9-F1
#
_entry.id   AF-A0A661WNG9-F1
#
_cell.length_a   1.000
_cell.length_b   1.000
_cell.length_c   1.000
_cell.angle_alpha   90.00
_cell.angle_beta   90.00
_cell.angle_gamma   90.00
#
_symmetry.space_group_name_H-M   'P 1'
#
loop_
_entity.id
_entity.type
_entity.pdbx_description
1 polymer ?
#
loop_
_entity_poly.entity_id
_entity_poly.type
_entity_poly.pdbx_seq_one_letter_code
_entity_poly.pdbx_strand_id
1 'polypeptide(L)'
;MSTNLVNWWIPIVFGYPALFLAITCSATGIYFRKPALLLLGSILSLLPSCYLGATPKLRYFGFSLPIFQILAAYLLHKQRVRLAILLQIPLIGCTIWFLALAISQ
;
A
#
# COMPACT_ATOMS: atom_id res chain seq x y z
N MET A 1 -1.70 20.67 -25.87
CA MET A 1 -1.80 20.88 -24.41
C MET A 1 -3.14 20.30 -23.93
N SER A 2 -3.23 18.97 -23.80
CA SER A 2 -4.49 18.26 -23.47
C SER A 2 -4.26 16.89 -22.81
N THR A 3 -3.18 16.72 -22.03
CA THR A 3 -2.85 15.46 -21.33
C THR A 3 -3.36 15.40 -19.89
N ASN A 4 -4.08 16.43 -19.43
CA ASN A 4 -4.45 16.57 -18.01
C ASN A 4 -5.75 15.88 -17.61
N LEU A 5 -6.56 15.34 -18.53
CA LEU A 5 -7.81 14.65 -18.16
C LEU A 5 -7.60 13.13 -18.06
N VAL A 6 -6.88 12.51 -18.99
CA VAL A 6 -6.66 11.05 -19.03
C VAL A 6 -5.88 10.54 -17.81
N ASN A 7 -5.09 11.39 -17.15
CA ASN A 7 -4.24 11.01 -16.02
C ASN A 7 -4.94 10.89 -14.66
N TRP A 8 -6.14 11.46 -14.47
CA TRP A 8 -6.82 11.43 -13.16
C TRP A 8 -7.63 10.16 -12.93
N TRP A 9 -7.97 9.41 -13.99
CA TRP A 9 -8.93 8.31 -13.88
C TRP A 9 -8.20 7.00 -13.56
N ILE A 10 -6.97 6.87 -14.07
CA ILE A 10 -6.05 5.76 -13.78
C ILE A 10 -5.85 5.57 -12.27
N PRO A 11 -5.55 6.61 -11.46
CA PRO A 11 -5.47 6.45 -10.01
C PRO A 11 -6.82 6.20 -9.33
N ILE A 12 -7.92 6.69 -9.89
CA ILE A 12 -9.27 6.42 -9.36
C ILE A 12 -9.64 4.94 -9.52
N VAL A 13 -9.43 4.39 -10.72
CA VAL A 13 -9.87 3.05 -11.10
C VAL A 13 -8.85 1.97 -10.72
N PHE A 14 -7.56 2.28 -10.72
CA PHE A 14 -6.51 1.30 -10.40
C PHE A 14 -5.74 1.61 -9.12
N GLY A 15 -5.71 2.86 -8.66
CA GLY A 15 -5.02 3.24 -7.43
C GLY A 15 -5.81 2.87 -6.18
N TYR A 16 -7.04 3.38 -6.02
CA TYR A 16 -7.87 3.15 -4.82
C TYR A 16 -8.21 1.67 -4.58
N PRO A 17 -8.76 0.91 -5.55
CA PRO A 17 -9.10 -0.48 -5.30
C PRO A 17 -7.86 -1.34 -5.07
N ALA A 18 -6.73 -1.06 -5.72
CA ALA A 18 -5.48 -1.77 -5.45
C ALA A 18 -4.96 -1.50 -4.03
N LEU A 19 -5.06 -0.26 -3.53
CA LEU A 19 -4.70 0.12 -2.16
C LEU A 19 -5.58 -0.62 -1.14
N PHE A 20 -6.90 -0.64 -1.38
CA PHE A 20 -7.86 -1.32 -0.51
C PHE A 20 -7.65 -2.85 -0.51
N LEU A 21 -7.40 -3.43 -1.68
CA LEU A 21 -7.04 -4.85 -1.82
C LEU A 21 -5.68 -5.17 -1.18
N ALA A 22 -4.70 -4.29 -1.27
CA ALA A 22 -3.39 -4.48 -0.66
C ALA A 22 -3.48 -4.52 0.87
N ILE A 23 -4.33 -3.70 1.47
CA ILE A 23 -4.55 -3.66 2.93
C ILE A 23 -5.36 -4.84 3.40
N THR A 24 -6.45 -5.17 2.70
CA THR A 24 -7.25 -6.33 3.05
C THR A 24 -6.41 -7.60 2.93
N CYS A 25 -5.57 -7.72 1.89
CA CYS A 25 -4.57 -8.79 1.78
C CYS A 25 -3.54 -8.75 2.92
N SER A 26 -3.01 -7.56 3.26
CA SER A 26 -2.08 -7.37 4.37
C SER A 26 -2.65 -7.84 5.71
N ALA A 27 -3.86 -7.37 6.05
CA ALA A 27 -4.55 -7.67 7.29
C ALA A 27 -4.92 -9.16 7.37
N THR A 28 -5.45 -9.71 6.27
CA THR A 28 -5.79 -11.13 6.15
C THR A 28 -4.52 -11.99 6.24
N GLY A 29 -3.43 -11.58 5.60
CA GLY A 29 -2.14 -12.26 5.65
C GLY A 29 -1.54 -12.32 7.05
N ILE A 30 -1.67 -11.25 7.84
CA ILE A 30 -1.25 -11.24 9.25
C ILE A 30 -2.18 -12.11 10.10
N TYR A 31 -3.50 -11.96 9.94
CA TYR A 31 -4.49 -12.70 10.72
C TYR A 31 -4.35 -14.22 10.52
N PHE A 32 -4.24 -14.67 9.27
CA PHE A 32 -4.05 -16.09 8.94
C PHE A 32 -2.58 -16.55 9.00
N ARG A 33 -1.64 -15.67 9.38
CA ARG A 33 -0.19 -15.93 9.39
C ARG A 33 0.34 -16.48 8.05
N LYS A 34 -0.22 -16.03 6.94
CA LYS A 34 0.16 -16.45 5.57
C LYS A 34 1.04 -15.39 4.91
N PRO A 35 2.38 -15.60 4.84
CA PRO A 35 3.29 -14.63 4.23
C PRO A 35 3.03 -14.43 2.72
N ALA A 36 2.46 -15.42 2.05
CA ALA A 36 2.06 -15.31 0.63
C ALA A 36 1.02 -14.19 0.39
N LEU A 37 0.10 -13.96 1.33
CA LEU A 37 -0.88 -12.87 1.23
C LEU A 37 -0.23 -11.48 1.40
N LEU A 38 0.83 -11.38 2.20
CA LEU A 38 1.62 -10.15 2.32
C LEU A 38 2.41 -9.85 1.05
N LEU A 39 2.94 -10.88 0.38
CA LEU A 39 3.60 -10.74 -0.92
C LEU A 39 2.61 -10.30 -2.01
N LEU A 40 1.41 -10.88 -2.04
CA LEU A 40 0.34 -10.41 -2.93
C LEU A 40 -0.01 -8.95 -2.63
N GLY A 41 -0.16 -8.59 -1.36
CA GLY A 41 -0.36 -7.20 -0.93
C GLY A 41 0.75 -6.27 -1.42
N SER A 42 2.01 -6.71 -1.38
CA SER A 42 3.16 -5.95 -1.91
C SER A 42 3.09 -5.71 -3.41
N ILE A 43 2.69 -6.73 -4.18
CA ILE A 43 2.56 -6.60 -5.63
C ILE A 43 1.43 -5.61 -5.95
N LEU A 44 0.31 -5.71 -5.24
CA LEU A 44 -0.81 -4.79 -5.41
C LEU A 44 -0.45 -3.36 -4.97
N SER A 45 0.40 -3.19 -3.97
CA SER A 45 0.90 -1.88 -3.53
C SER A 45 1.84 -1.20 -4.52
N LEU A 46 2.42 -1.90 -5.50
CA LEU A 46 3.30 -1.27 -6.50
C LEU A 46 2.58 -0.19 -7.31
N LEU A 47 1.31 -0.43 -7.68
CA LEU A 47 0.49 0.52 -8.42
C LEU A 47 0.29 1.84 -7.63
N PRO A 48 -0.26 1.81 -6.40
CA PRO A 48 -0.39 3.02 -5.60
C PRO A 48 0.96 3.60 -5.16
N SER A 49 2.03 2.81 -5.04
CA SER A 49 3.38 3.30 -4.77
C SER A 49 3.97 4.15 -5.89
N CYS A 50 3.79 3.75 -7.16
CA CYS A 50 4.17 4.58 -8.30
C CYS A 50 3.40 5.90 -8.31
N TYR A 51 2.12 5.86 -7.93
CA TYR A 51 1.27 7.05 -7.87
C TYR A 51 1.65 7.99 -6.71
N LEU A 52 1.83 7.45 -5.50
CA LEU A 52 2.30 8.17 -4.31
C LEU A 52 3.72 8.71 -4.50
N GLY A 53 4.56 7.99 -5.24
CA GLY A 53 5.90 8.40 -5.65
C GLY A 53 5.89 9.65 -6.53
N ALA A 54 4.85 9.84 -7.34
CA ALA A 54 4.65 11.04 -8.14
C ALA A 54 4.16 12.24 -7.31
N THR A 55 3.72 12.03 -6.06
CA THR A 55 3.26 13.10 -5.17
C THR A 55 4.44 13.65 -4.35
N PRO A 56 4.79 14.96 -4.44
CA PRO A 56 6.01 15.50 -3.82
C PRO A 56 6.03 15.38 -2.30
N LYS A 57 4.86 15.41 -1.63
CA LYS A 57 4.74 15.26 -0.17
C LYS A 57 5.00 13.83 0.34
N LEU A 58 4.82 12.82 -0.51
CA LEU A 58 4.85 11.40 -0.11
C LEU A 58 5.84 10.57 -0.95
N ARG A 59 6.67 11.20 -1.77
CA ARG A 59 7.59 10.53 -2.71
C ARG A 59 8.44 9.42 -2.07
N TYR A 60 8.99 9.69 -0.88
CA TYR A 60 9.82 8.73 -0.15
C TYR A 60 9.01 7.62 0.55
N PHE A 61 7.79 7.93 1.00
CA PHE A 61 6.90 6.97 1.65
C PHE A 61 6.20 6.06 0.62
N GLY A 62 5.85 6.61 -0.55
CA GLY A 62 5.25 5.88 -1.67
C GLY A 62 6.11 4.69 -2.11
N PHE A 63 7.40 4.94 -2.38
CA PHE A 63 8.31 3.88 -2.84
C PHE A 63 8.69 2.85 -1.76
N SER A 64 8.58 3.20 -0.49
CA SER A 64 8.98 2.32 0.62
C SER A 64 7.87 1.35 1.05
N LEU A 65 6.60 1.60 0.71
CA LEU A 65 5.47 0.72 1.01
C LEU A 65 5.66 -0.76 0.61
N PRO A 66 6.05 -1.10 -0.64
CA PRO A 66 6.26 -2.49 -1.03
C PRO A 66 7.45 -3.11 -0.29
N ILE A 67 8.50 -2.32 -0.01
CA ILE A 67 9.65 -2.77 0.78
C ILE A 67 9.19 -3.15 2.20
N PHE A 68 8.32 -2.35 2.82
CA PHE A 68 7.75 -2.65 4.14
C PHE A 68 6.89 -3.92 4.13
N GLN A 69 6.08 -4.16 3.09
CA GLN A 69 5.29 -5.39 2.98
C GLN A 69 6.15 -6.63 2.74
N ILE A 70 7.22 -6.54 1.94
CA ILE A 70 8.17 -7.65 1.75
C ILE A 70 8.89 -7.97 3.07
N LEU A 71 9.38 -6.95 3.79
CA LEU A 71 10.00 -7.16 5.09
C LEU A 71 9.00 -7.73 6.11
N ALA A 72 7.74 -7.28 6.08
CA ALA A 72 6.69 -7.84 6.94
C ALA A 72 6.42 -9.31 6.62
N ALA A 73 6.41 -9.70 5.34
CA ALA A 73 6.29 -11.10 4.93
C ALA A 73 7.47 -11.95 5.44
N TYR A 74 8.69 -11.43 5.34
CA TYR A 74 9.89 -12.09 5.86
C TYR A 74 9.88 -12.25 7.39
N LEU A 75 9.49 -11.20 8.12
CA LEU A 75 9.38 -11.21 9.59
C LEU A 75 8.26 -12.13 10.08
N LEU A 76 7.15 -12.20 9.34
CA LEU A 76 6.06 -13.13 9.63
C LEU A 76 6.52 -14.58 9.45
N HIS A 77 7.31 -14.88 8.42
CA HIS A 77 7.92 -16.20 8.22
C HIS A 77 8.85 -16.58 9.39
N LYS A 78 9.56 -15.61 9.99
CA LYS A 78 10.36 -15.80 11.22
C LYS A 78 9.55 -15.82 12.52
N GLN A 79 8.22 -15.92 12.45
CA GLN A 79 7.29 -15.87 13.60
C GLN A 79 7.39 -14.59 14.45
N ARG A 80 8.02 -13.52 13.95
CA ARG A 80 8.13 -12.22 14.65
C ARG A 80 6.92 -11.34 14.33
N VAL A 81 5.73 -11.82 14.68
CA VAL A 81 4.44 -11.18 14.33
C VAL A 81 4.36 -9.73 14.80
N ARG A 82 4.89 -9.41 16.00
CA ARG A 82 4.91 -8.04 16.54
C ARG A 82 5.65 -7.06 15.62
N LEU A 83 6.79 -7.48 15.05
CA LEU A 83 7.56 -6.65 14.12
C LEU A 83 6.84 -6.53 12.76
N ALA A 84 6.21 -7.60 12.29
CA ALA A 84 5.40 -7.55 11.07
C ALA A 84 4.22 -6.57 11.19
N ILE A 85 3.58 -6.49 12.36
CA ILE A 85 2.54 -5.50 12.66
C ILE A 85 3.15 -4.08 12.70
N LEU A 86 4.31 -3.90 13.33
CA LEU A 86 4.96 -2.59 13.41
C LEU A 86 5.29 -2.03 12.01
N LEU A 87 5.68 -2.90 11.08
CA LEU A 87 5.93 -2.52 9.68
C LEU A 87 4.68 -2.18 8.87
N GLN A 88 3.48 -2.53 9.34
CA GLN A 88 2.22 -2.15 8.70
C GLN A 88 1.79 -0.73 9.04
N ILE A 89 2.29 -0.15 10.14
CA ILE A 89 1.92 1.21 10.57
C ILE A 89 2.05 2.23 9.44
N PRO A 90 3.18 2.32 8.69
CA PRO A 90 3.29 3.25 7.58
C PRO A 90 2.31 2.96 6.43
N LEU A 91 1.98 1.68 6.18
CA LEU A 91 0.97 1.29 5.18
C LEU A 91 -0.42 1.80 5.58
N ILE A 92 -0.81 1.58 6.84
CA ILE A 92 -2.09 2.04 7.40
C ILE A 92 -2.15 3.57 7.36
N GLY A 93 -1.07 4.26 7.76
CA GLY A 93 -0.99 5.72 7.71
C GLY A 93 -1.17 6.28 6.30
N CYS A 94 -0.47 5.71 5.31
CA CYS A 94 -0.65 6.08 3.89
C CYS A 94 -2.09 5.87 3.43
N THR A 95 -2.73 4.80 3.89
CA THR A 95 -4.13 4.52 3.53
C THR A 95 -5.07 5.55 4.11
N ILE A 96 -4.97 5.83 5.41
CA ILE A 96 -5.83 6.80 6.09
C ILE A 96 -5.69 8.16 5.43
N TRP A 97 -4.46 8.56 5.10
CA TRP A 97 -4.20 9.77 4.34
C TRP A 97 -4.90 9.76 2.97
N PHE A 98 -4.78 8.66 2.22
CA PHE A 98 -5.41 8.51 0.91
C PHE A 98 -6.95 8.56 1.00
N LEU A 99 -7.52 7.97 2.06
CA LEU A 99 -8.95 7.97 2.32
C LEU A 99 -9.46 9.36 2.72
N ALA A 100 -8.71 10.08 3.55
CA ALA A 100 -9.03 11.46 3.91
C ALA A 100 -9.01 12.38 2.68
N LEU A 101 -8.06 12.16 1.77
CA LEU A 101 -7.97 12.90 0.52
C LEU A 101 -9.18 12.61 -0.39
N ALA A 102 -9.65 11.35 -0.43
CA ALA A 102 -10.85 10.95 -1.17
C ALA A 102 -12.13 11.58 -0.63
N ILE A 103 -12.27 11.69 0.70
CA ILE A 103 -13.44 12.31 1.35
C ILE A 103 -13.42 13.83 1.16
N SER A 104 -12.25 14.44 1.01
CA SER A 104 -12.09 15.89 0.86
C SER A 104 -12.33 16.42 -0.56
N GLN A 105 -12.59 15.55 -1.53
CA GLN A 105 -12.96 15.90 -2.91
C GLN A 105 -14.45 15.70 -3.15
#